data_AF-A0A7C7NUK2-F1
#
_entry.id   AF-A0A7C7NUK2-F1
#
_cell.length_a   1.000
_cell.length_b   1.000
_cell.length_c   1.000
_cell.angle_alpha   90.00
_cell.angle_beta   90.00
_cell.angle_gamma   90.00
#
_symmetry.space_group_name_H-M   'P 1'
#
loop_
_entity.id
_entity.type
_entity.pdbx_description
1 polymer ?
#
loop_
_entity_poly.entity_id
_entity_poly.type
_entity_poly.pdbx_seq_one_letter_code
_entity_poly.pdbx_strand_id
1 'polypeptide(L)' 'LAPVKYASVGAEFQWAEHMQFRLGMRTDLNDNETDIYTFGIGISPWDIVSIDIAGFTGDNDTKGIALELGWKI' A
#
# COMPACT_ATOMS: atom_id res chain seq x y z
N LEU A 1 14.57 3.06 25.97
CA LEU A 1 13.79 3.20 24.72
C LEU A 1 12.77 2.09 24.72
N ALA A 2 11.48 2.40 24.87
CA ALA A 2 10.43 1.38 24.72
C ALA A 2 10.44 0.87 23.27
N PRO A 3 10.30 -0.44 23.03
CA PRO A 3 10.29 -0.97 21.67
C PRO A 3 9.04 -0.46 20.94
N VAL A 4 9.26 0.21 19.82
CA VAL A 4 8.17 0.67 18.95
C VAL A 4 7.55 -0.56 18.28
N LYS A 5 6.23 -0.71 18.36
CA LYS A 5 5.51 -1.89 17.88
C LYS A 5 4.47 -1.47 16.87
N TYR A 6 4.80 -1.66 15.60
CA TYR A 6 3.88 -1.41 14.51
C TYR A 6 3.11 -2.70 14.20
N ALA A 7 1.78 -2.61 14.15
CA ALA A 7 0.94 -3.61 13.53
C ALA A 7 0.45 -3.09 12.19
N SER A 8 0.43 -3.95 11.18
CA SER A 8 -0.21 -3.63 9.91
C SER A 8 -1.15 -4.75 9.52
N VAL A 9 -2.33 -4.38 9.07
CA VAL A 9 -3.30 -5.29 8.47
C VAL A 9 -3.63 -4.76 7.09
N GLY A 10 -3.73 -5.67 6.12
CA GLY A 10 -4.08 -5.32 4.75
C GLY A 10 -4.88 -6.42 4.08
N ALA A 11 -5.63 -6.02 3.07
CA ALA A 11 -6.39 -6.88 2.20
C ALA A 11 -5.93 -6.65 0.76
N GLU A 12 -5.65 -7.73 0.05
CA GLU A 12 -5.36 -7.71 -1.38
C GLU A 12 -6.51 -8.40 -2.12
N PHE A 13 -7.03 -7.71 -3.14
CA PHE A 13 -8.10 -8.16 -4.01
C PHE A 13 -7.56 -8.23 -5.44
N GLN A 14 -7.40 -9.45 -5.92
CA GLN A 14 -7.07 -9.74 -7.31
C GLN A 14 -8.37 -10.00 -8.08
N TRP A 15 -8.79 -9.03 -8.88
CA TRP A 15 -10.06 -9.13 -9.62
C TRP A 15 -9.88 -9.86 -10.96
N ALA A 16 -8.74 -9.65 -11.60
CA ALA A 16 -8.35 -10.32 -12.82
C ALA A 16 -6.83 -10.50 -12.83
N GLU A 17 -6.31 -11.34 -13.74
CA GLU A 17 -4.86 -11.53 -13.91
C GLU A 17 -4.12 -10.22 -14.24
N HIS A 18 -4.88 -9.24 -14.75
CA HIS A 18 -4.43 -7.91 -15.14
C HIS A 18 -4.89 -6.79 -14.19
N MET A 19 -5.56 -7.10 -13.06
CA MET A 19 -6.04 -6.08 -12.09
C MET A 19 -5.93 -6.56 -10.65
N GLN A 20 -5.17 -5.80 -9.86
CA GLN A 20 -4.95 -5.99 -8.43
C GLN A 20 -5.34 -4.73 -7.67
N PHE A 21 -5.88 -4.90 -6.48
CA PHE A 21 -6.23 -3.81 -5.60
C PHE A 21 -5.78 -4.14 -4.18
N ARG A 22 -5.01 -3.27 -3.56
CA ARG A 22 -4.49 -3.42 -2.20
C ARG A 22 -5.09 -2.34 -1.31
N LEU A 23 -5.47 -2.73 -0.11
CA LEU A 23 -5.84 -1.84 0.97
C LEU A 23 -5.04 -2.25 2.20
N GLY A 24 -4.57 -1.27 2.96
CA GLY A 24 -3.85 -1.52 4.19
C GLY A 24 -4.11 -0.44 5.21
N MET A 25 -3.94 -0.80 6.47
CA MET A 25 -3.83 0.12 7.57
C MET A 25 -2.68 -0.36 8.45
N ARG A 26 -1.86 0.58 8.90
CA ARG A 26 -0.76 0.35 9.83
C ARG A 26 -1.03 1.22 11.04
N THR A 27 -1.18 0.59 12.19
CA THR A 27 -1.43 1.22 13.49
C THR A 27 -0.26 0.94 14.43
N ASP A 28 0.16 1.94 15.20
CA ASP A 28 1.17 1.73 16.23
C ASP A 28 0.51 1.25 17.53
N LEU A 29 0.92 0.08 18.01
CA LEU A 29 0.36 -0.58 19.19
C LEU A 29 0.79 0.08 20.52
N ASN A 30 1.62 1.14 20.46
CA ASN A 30 2.18 1.79 21.65
C ASN A 30 1.44 3.09 22.04
N ASP A 31 0.27 3.36 21.43
CA ASP A 31 -0.63 4.48 21.76
C ASP A 31 0.06 5.86 21.64
N ASN A 32 1.14 5.94 20.82
CA ASN A 32 2.01 7.12 20.76
C ASN A 32 2.11 7.77 19.38
N GLU A 33 1.89 7.03 18.28
CA GLU A 33 1.99 7.58 16.93
C GLU A 33 0.91 7.11 15.95
N THR A 34 0.52 8.07 15.11
CA THR A 34 -0.21 8.03 13.83
C THR A 34 -0.61 6.67 13.24
N ASP A 35 -1.92 6.51 13.01
CA ASP A 35 -2.46 5.52 12.08
C ASP A 35 -2.16 5.91 10.61
N ILE A 36 -1.54 5.00 9.86
CA ILE A 36 -1.26 5.16 8.42
C ILE A 36 -2.20 4.26 7.63
N TYR A 37 -3.02 4.85 6.78
CA TYR A 37 -3.86 4.15 5.81
C TYR A 37 -3.14 4.07 4.46
N THR A 38 -3.14 2.90 3.86
CA THR A 38 -2.59 2.65 2.53
C THR A 38 -3.67 2.11 1.59
N PHE A 39 -3.60 2.52 0.34
CA PHE A 39 -4.46 2.02 -0.73
C PHE A 39 -3.62 1.88 -1.99
N GLY A 40 -3.91 0.91 -2.84
CA GLY A 40 -3.18 0.72 -4.07
C GLY A 40 -3.99 -0.02 -5.11
N ILE A 41 -3.69 0.27 -6.37
CA ILE A 41 -4.27 -0.37 -7.53
C ILE A 41 -3.14 -0.70 -8.50
N GLY A 42 -3.06 -1.97 -8.87
CA GLY A 42 -2.14 -2.49 -9.88
C GLY A 42 -2.93 -2.93 -11.10
N ILE A 43 -2.46 -2.56 -12.29
CA ILE A 43 -2.96 -3.12 -13.54
C ILE A 43 -1.81 -3.69 -14.34
N SER A 44 -1.96 -4.92 -14.82
CA SER A 44 -0.93 -5.65 -15.54
C SER A 44 -1.47 -6.19 -16.87
N PRO A 45 -1.72 -5.33 -17.87
CA PRO A 45 -2.29 -5.78 -19.13
C PRO A 45 -1.33 -6.73 -19.87
N TRP A 46 -1.86 -7.88 -20.28
CA TRP A 46 -1.15 -8.96 -20.99
C TRP A 46 0.10 -9.52 -20.29
N ASP A 47 0.27 -9.29 -18.98
CA ASP A 47 1.46 -9.69 -18.20
C ASP A 47 2.80 -9.09 -18.71
N ILE A 48 2.74 -8.16 -19.67
CA ILE A 48 3.92 -7.54 -20.31
C ILE A 48 4.22 -6.19 -19.66
N VAL A 49 3.18 -5.44 -19.31
CA VAL A 49 3.29 -4.13 -18.68
C VAL A 49 2.64 -4.24 -17.31
N SER A 50 3.25 -3.66 -16.29
CA SER A 50 2.71 -3.55 -14.92
C SER A 50 2.70 -2.08 -14.53
N ILE A 51 1.56 -1.60 -14.06
CA ILE A 51 1.35 -0.23 -13.59
C ILE A 51 0.72 -0.33 -12.22
N ASP A 52 1.51 -0.05 -11.20
CA ASP A 52 1.08 -0.10 -9.81
C ASP A 52 1.08 1.32 -9.24
N ILE A 53 -0.04 1.73 -8.69
CA ILE A 53 -0.21 3.03 -8.03
C ILE A 53 -0.62 2.74 -6.59
N ALA A 54 0.17 3.20 -5.62
CA ALA A 54 -0.14 3.08 -4.21
C ALA A 54 -0.11 4.45 -3.54
N GLY A 55 -1.16 4.80 -2.81
CA GLY A 55 -1.19 5.96 -1.94
C GLY A 55 -1.09 5.54 -0.47
N PHE A 56 -0.48 6.39 0.34
CA PHE A 56 -0.54 6.28 1.79
C PHE A 56 -0.78 7.64 2.42
N THR A 57 -1.56 7.66 3.49
CA THR A 57 -1.87 8.85 4.27
C THR A 57 -1.85 8.48 5.74
N GLY A 58 -1.18 9.28 6.57
CA GLY A 58 -1.23 9.17 8.02
C GLY A 58 -1.44 10.54 8.67
N ASP A 59 -1.89 10.51 9.91
CA ASP A 59 -1.85 11.64 10.84
C ASP A 59 -0.43 12.22 10.93
N ASN A 60 -0.28 13.54 11.01
CA ASN A 60 1.01 14.26 10.92
C ASN A 60 1.57 14.44 9.50
N ASP A 61 0.74 14.92 8.57
CA ASP A 61 1.11 15.39 7.21
C ASP A 61 1.86 14.37 6.32
N THR A 62 1.89 13.10 6.74
CA THR A 62 2.59 12.04 6.01
C THR A 62 1.68 11.51 4.93
N LYS A 63 1.71 12.20 3.79
CA LYS A 63 0.98 11.81 2.58
C LYS A 63 1.98 11.50 1.49
N GLY A 64 1.81 10.33 0.88
CA GLY A 64 2.66 9.91 -0.22
C GLY A 64 1.86 9.17 -1.28
N ILE A 65 2.35 9.28 -2.50
CA ILE A 65 1.95 8.42 -3.60
C ILE A 65 3.21 7.75 -4.12
N ALA A 66 3.12 6.48 -4.38
CA ALA A 66 4.09 5.66 -5.07
C ALA A 66 3.45 5.23 -6.39
N LEU A 67 4.24 5.34 -7.45
CA LEU A 67 3.87 4.85 -8.76
C LEU A 67 5.02 4.00 -9.25
N GLU A 68 4.72 2.76 -9.61
CA GLU A 68 5.66 1.78 -10.11
C GLU A 68 5.23 1.36 -11.51
N LEU A 69 6.22 1.33 -12.42
CA LEU A 69 6.04 0.93 -13.81
C LEU A 69 7.02 -0.21 -14.08
N GLY A 70 6.47 -1.39 -14.35
CA GLY A 70 7.21 -2.59 -14.73
C GLY A 70 7.00 -2.91 -16.20
N TRP A 71 8.06 -3.36 -16.88
CA TRP A 71 7.97 -3.97 -18.19
C TRP A 71 8.67 -5.32 -18.13
N LYS A 72 7.94 -6.39 -18.46
CA LYS A 72 8.48 -7.74 -18.57
C LYS A 72 8.93 -7.96 -20.01
N ILE A 73 10.24 -8.06 -20.21
CA ILE A 73 10.92 -8.27 -21.50
C ILE A 73 11.51 -9.68 -21.53
#